data_AF-A0A316U481-F1
#
_entry.id   AF-A0A316U481-F1
#
_cell.length_a   1.000
_cell.length_b   1.000
_cell.length_c   1.000
_cell.angle_alpha   90.00
_cell.angle_beta   90.00
_cell.angle_gamma   90.00
#
_symmetry.space_group_name_H-M   'P 1'
#
loop_
_entity.id
_entity.type
_entity.pdbx_description
1 polymer ?
#
loop_
_entity_poly.entity_id
_entity_poly.type
_entity_poly.pdbx_seq_one_letter_code
_entity_poly.pdbx_strand_id
1 'polypeptide(L)'
;MSCPCYDGPEWHVLNLRFENCVCEKINVYCDGAASKNGYDGAVAGWGVWFKHSAKRHRNASGPVSGKQTSQRAELMAVLEAIKRAPYPGQLIIHTDSQYAINCLTDWRDRWEKNNYITSKGKPAENRDLIDAVMEVRRERDTKVVLKHVSGHSGDPDNDAADELAKGATKGYYI
;
A
#
# COMPACT_ATOMS: atom_id res chain seq x y z
N MET A 1 26.60 0.03 17.38
CA MET A 1 25.30 0.24 16.72
C MET A 1 25.04 -1.01 15.90
N SER A 2 24.01 -1.79 16.20
CA SER A 2 23.65 -2.99 15.43
C SER A 2 23.10 -2.59 14.06
N CYS A 3 23.30 -3.42 13.02
CA CYS A 3 22.54 -3.22 11.78
C CYS A 3 21.07 -3.48 12.11
N PRO A 4 20.14 -2.55 11.87
CA PRO A 4 18.73 -2.82 12.10
C PRO A 4 18.21 -3.95 11.20
N CYS A 5 18.98 -4.30 10.15
CA CYS A 5 18.65 -5.23 9.07
C CYS A 5 18.85 -6.73 9.34
N TYR A 6 19.42 -7.10 10.48
CA TYR A 6 19.93 -8.46 10.71
C TYR A 6 19.24 -9.13 11.91
N ASP A 7 18.41 -10.14 11.63
CA ASP A 7 17.74 -11.01 12.63
C ASP A 7 18.55 -12.29 12.96
N GLY A 8 19.87 -12.29 12.73
CA GLY A 8 20.75 -13.44 13.02
C GLY A 8 21.45 -13.37 14.39
N PRO A 9 22.04 -14.48 14.87
CA PRO A 9 22.67 -14.54 16.19
C PRO A 9 23.84 -13.56 16.33
N GLU A 10 23.88 -12.88 17.48
CA GLU A 10 24.73 -11.73 17.83
C GLU A 10 26.24 -11.92 17.63
N TRP A 11 26.72 -13.16 17.55
CA TRP A 11 28.15 -13.48 17.60
C TRP A 11 28.92 -13.33 16.27
N HIS A 12 28.24 -13.07 15.14
CA HIS A 12 28.92 -12.92 13.83
C HIS A 12 29.30 -11.48 13.45
N VAL A 13 29.00 -10.48 14.28
CA VAL A 13 29.09 -9.05 13.88
C VAL A 13 30.45 -8.40 14.17
N LEU A 14 31.49 -9.18 14.53
CA LEU A 14 32.75 -8.60 15.02
C LEU A 14 33.72 -8.08 13.95
N ASN A 15 33.42 -8.12 12.65
CA ASN A 15 34.38 -7.60 11.65
C ASN A 15 33.83 -7.14 10.29
N LEU A 16 32.53 -6.92 10.14
CA LEU A 16 31.99 -6.39 8.89
C LEU A 16 31.84 -4.87 9.03
N ARG A 17 32.61 -4.13 8.22
CA ARG A 17 32.44 -2.69 8.03
C ARG A 17 30.97 -2.42 7.72
N PHE A 18 30.38 -1.42 8.40
CA PHE A 18 29.01 -0.93 8.24
C PHE A 18 28.67 -0.37 6.84
N GLU A 19 29.51 -0.62 5.83
CA GLU A 19 29.42 -0.02 4.50
C GLU A 19 28.43 -0.74 3.57
N ASN A 20 27.90 -1.92 3.96
CA ASN A 20 27.02 -2.73 3.10
C ASN A 20 25.74 -3.22 3.81
N CYS A 21 25.04 -2.34 4.53
CA CYS A 21 23.67 -2.61 4.96
C CYS A 21 22.75 -2.62 3.73
N VAL A 22 22.54 -3.78 3.11
CA VAL A 22 21.61 -3.93 2.01
C VAL A 22 20.20 -3.95 2.60
N CYS A 23 19.52 -2.81 2.52
CA CYS A 23 18.11 -2.70 2.90
C CYS A 23 17.30 -3.67 2.00
N GLU A 24 16.76 -4.75 2.57
CA GLU A 24 16.02 -5.77 1.83
C GLU A 24 14.86 -5.11 1.06
N LYS A 25 14.72 -5.41 -0.23
CA LYS A 25 13.60 -4.93 -1.05
C LYS A 25 12.37 -5.81 -0.84
N ILE A 26 11.34 -5.23 -0.24
CA ILE A 26 10.07 -5.89 0.03
C ILE A 26 9.11 -5.51 -1.09
N ASN A 27 8.74 -6.47 -1.93
CA ASN A 27 7.75 -6.27 -2.99
C ASN A 27 6.37 -6.68 -2.49
N VAL A 28 5.43 -5.75 -2.53
CA VAL A 28 4.03 -5.94 -2.14
C VAL A 28 3.13 -5.42 -3.26
N TYR A 29 2.06 -6.14 -3.54
CA TYR A 29 1.05 -5.79 -4.52
C TYR A 29 -0.23 -5.40 -3.79
N CYS A 30 -0.88 -4.36 -4.29
CA CYS A 30 -2.05 -3.75 -3.67
C CYS A 30 -3.12 -3.51 -4.73
N ASP A 31 -4.36 -3.85 -4.40
CA ASP A 31 -5.52 -3.67 -5.27
C ASP A 31 -6.77 -3.34 -4.43
N GLY A 32 -7.72 -2.64 -5.04
CA GLY A 32 -8.98 -2.19 -4.46
C GLY A 32 -10.18 -2.44 -5.38
N ALA A 33 -11.07 -3.32 -4.95
CA ALA A 33 -12.30 -3.63 -5.68
C ALA A 33 -13.51 -2.92 -5.07
N ALA A 34 -14.47 -2.54 -5.91
CA ALA A 34 -15.80 -2.11 -5.46
C ALA A 34 -16.91 -2.69 -6.33
N SER A 35 -17.85 -3.38 -5.70
CA SER A 35 -19.11 -3.77 -6.32
C SER A 35 -20.03 -2.55 -6.44
N LYS A 36 -20.74 -2.44 -7.57
CA LYS A 36 -21.69 -1.33 -7.86
C LYS A 36 -21.11 0.07 -7.58
N ASN A 37 -19.84 0.28 -7.92
CA ASN A 37 -19.11 1.52 -7.62
C ASN A 37 -19.88 2.77 -8.09
N GLY A 38 -20.16 3.69 -7.16
CA GLY A 38 -20.92 4.93 -7.43
C GLY A 38 -22.45 4.81 -7.33
N TYR A 39 -22.98 3.63 -6.98
CA TYR A 39 -24.41 3.39 -6.81
C TYR A 39 -24.75 2.91 -5.38
N ASP A 40 -26.04 2.93 -5.05
CA ASP A 40 -26.52 2.43 -3.76
C ASP A 40 -26.25 0.94 -3.58
N GLY A 41 -25.85 0.58 -2.35
CA GLY A 41 -25.44 -0.77 -2.01
C GLY A 41 -24.06 -1.15 -2.55
N ALA A 42 -23.21 -0.18 -2.89
CA ALA A 42 -21.81 -0.43 -3.19
C ALA A 42 -21.11 -1.05 -1.96
N VAL A 43 -20.27 -2.06 -2.22
CA VAL A 43 -19.40 -2.68 -1.21
C VAL A 43 -18.00 -2.74 -1.78
N ALA A 44 -17.05 -2.17 -1.05
CA ALA A 44 -15.66 -2.07 -1.45
C ALA A 44 -14.75 -2.85 -0.51
N GLY A 45 -13.70 -3.43 -1.08
CA GLY A 45 -12.74 -4.28 -0.39
C GLY A 45 -11.34 -4.04 -0.93
N TRP A 46 -10.34 -4.18 -0.07
CA TRP A 46 -8.93 -3.98 -0.39
C TRP A 46 -8.16 -5.28 -0.22
N GLY A 47 -7.07 -5.45 -0.97
CA GLY A 47 -6.21 -6.63 -0.92
C GLY A 47 -4.73 -6.26 -0.91
N VAL A 48 -3.95 -6.98 -0.10
CA VAL A 48 -2.50 -6.82 0.04
C VAL A 48 -1.82 -8.18 -0.13
N TRP A 49 -0.88 -8.24 -1.07
CA TRP A 49 -0.18 -9.47 -1.44
C TRP A 49 1.34 -9.30 -1.44
N PHE A 50 2.03 -9.97 -0.51
CA PHE A 50 3.49 -10.01 -0.49
C PHE A 50 4.02 -11.07 -1.46
N LYS A 51 4.84 -10.62 -2.43
CA LYS A 51 5.41 -11.49 -3.48
C LYS A 51 6.23 -12.66 -2.89
N HIS A 52 7.07 -12.36 -1.90
CA HIS A 52 7.97 -13.35 -1.31
C HIS A 52 7.20 -14.34 -0.43
N SER A 53 7.33 -15.64 -0.71
CA SER A 53 6.60 -16.72 -0.01
C SER A 53 6.73 -16.65 1.52
N ALA A 54 7.94 -16.45 2.03
CA ALA A 54 8.21 -16.30 3.47
C ALA A 54 7.42 -15.16 4.15
N LYS A 55 6.92 -14.17 3.38
CA LYS A 55 6.17 -13.01 3.87
C LYS A 55 4.65 -13.13 3.62
N ARG A 56 4.16 -14.22 3.01
CA ARG A 56 2.73 -14.41 2.69
C ARG A 56 1.79 -14.50 3.89
N HIS A 57 2.31 -14.86 5.07
CA HIS A 57 1.54 -14.81 6.32
C HIS A 57 1.10 -13.37 6.68
N ARG A 58 1.62 -12.35 5.99
CA ARG A 58 1.26 -10.94 6.15
C ARG A 58 0.27 -10.46 5.09
N ASN A 59 -0.12 -11.32 4.16
CA ASN A 59 -1.19 -11.00 3.21
C ASN A 59 -2.46 -10.71 4.00
N ALA A 60 -3.24 -9.76 3.51
CA ALA A 60 -4.46 -9.36 4.19
C ALA A 60 -5.45 -8.80 3.18
N SER A 61 -6.72 -8.91 3.52
CA SER A 61 -7.79 -8.19 2.83
C SER A 61 -8.86 -7.79 3.82
N GLY A 62 -9.73 -6.88 3.40
CA GLY A 62 -10.80 -6.45 4.27
C GLY A 62 -11.77 -5.49 3.61
N PRO A 63 -12.92 -5.23 4.26
CA PRO A 63 -13.85 -4.23 3.80
C PRO A 63 -13.27 -2.83 3.95
N VAL A 64 -13.70 -1.91 3.09
CA VAL A 64 -13.38 -0.49 3.23
C VAL A 64 -14.25 0.14 4.30
N SER A 65 -13.66 0.88 5.23
CA SER A 65 -14.39 1.75 6.14
C SER A 65 -14.79 3.07 5.45
N GLY A 66 -16.03 3.53 5.62
CA GLY A 66 -16.52 4.79 5.06
C GLY A 66 -17.12 4.64 3.66
N LYS A 67 -16.82 5.58 2.75
CA LYS A 67 -17.42 5.63 1.40
C LYS A 67 -16.99 4.42 0.57
N GLN A 68 -17.94 3.60 0.13
CA GLN A 68 -17.69 2.36 -0.61
C GLN A 68 -17.35 2.66 -2.08
N THR A 69 -16.07 2.93 -2.35
CA THR A 69 -15.57 3.22 -3.71
C THR A 69 -14.26 2.50 -3.98
N SER A 70 -13.96 2.22 -5.25
CA SER A 70 -12.69 1.60 -5.66
C SER A 70 -11.50 2.48 -5.27
N GLN A 71 -11.54 3.78 -5.58
CA GLN A 71 -10.49 4.74 -5.24
C GLN A 71 -10.11 4.72 -3.75
N ARG A 72 -11.11 4.55 -2.87
CA ARG A 72 -10.87 4.45 -1.42
C ARG A 72 -10.30 3.09 -1.03
N ALA A 73 -10.75 2.00 -1.68
CA ALA A 73 -10.18 0.67 -1.50
C ALA A 73 -8.70 0.63 -1.86
N GLU A 74 -8.31 1.23 -2.98
CA GLU A 74 -6.92 1.31 -3.43
C GLU A 74 -6.02 2.01 -2.40
N LEU A 75 -6.44 3.17 -1.89
CA LEU A 75 -5.69 3.88 -0.85
C LEU A 75 -5.61 3.09 0.46
N MET A 76 -6.67 2.37 0.82
CA MET A 76 -6.66 1.50 2.00
C MET A 76 -5.69 0.33 1.82
N ALA A 77 -5.64 -0.29 0.64
CA ALA A 77 -4.68 -1.36 0.33
C ALA A 77 -3.24 -0.86 0.53
N VAL A 78 -2.91 0.33 0.01
CA VAL A 78 -1.59 0.95 0.19
C VAL A 78 -1.29 1.22 1.67
N LEU A 79 -2.25 1.77 2.42
CA LEU A 79 -2.10 2.03 3.87
C LEU A 79 -1.77 0.74 4.64
N GLU A 80 -2.56 -0.30 4.41
CA GLU A 80 -2.44 -1.57 5.12
C GLU A 80 -1.17 -2.33 4.72
N ALA A 81 -0.70 -2.17 3.47
CA ALA A 81 0.58 -2.69 3.01
C ALA A 81 1.78 -2.06 3.74
N ILE A 82 1.77 -0.73 3.93
CA ILE A 82 2.85 -0.03 4.65
C ILE A 82 2.91 -0.49 6.10
N LYS A 83 1.75 -0.58 6.77
CA LYS A 83 1.65 -1.03 8.16
C LYS A 83 2.12 -2.48 8.37
N ARG A 84 1.85 -3.37 7.40
CA ARG A 84 2.18 -4.80 7.50
C ARG A 84 3.59 -5.13 7.07
N ALA A 85 4.18 -4.31 6.21
CA ALA A 85 5.49 -4.60 5.66
C ALA A 85 6.55 -4.66 6.77
N PRO A 86 7.38 -5.72 6.81
CA PRO A 86 8.39 -5.88 7.86
C PRO A 86 9.40 -4.73 7.83
N TYR A 87 9.95 -4.37 8.99
CA TYR A 87 11.01 -3.37 9.13
C TYR A 87 12.28 -4.03 9.70
N PRO A 88 13.48 -3.63 9.23
CA PRO A 88 13.73 -2.65 8.18
C PRO A 88 13.70 -3.26 6.78
N GLY A 89 13.43 -2.43 5.78
CA GLY A 89 13.43 -2.84 4.37
C GLY A 89 12.82 -1.77 3.48
N GLN A 90 13.34 -1.64 2.26
CA GLN A 90 12.80 -0.75 1.23
C GLN A 90 11.50 -1.37 0.73
N LEU A 91 10.39 -0.67 0.92
CA LEU A 91 9.09 -1.14 0.48
C LEU A 91 8.82 -0.68 -0.95
N ILE A 92 8.51 -1.64 -1.83
CA ILE A 92 8.10 -1.40 -3.21
C ILE A 92 6.66 -1.88 -3.33
N ILE A 93 5.75 -0.92 -3.46
CA ILE A 93 4.31 -1.15 -3.59
C ILE A 93 3.97 -1.11 -5.08
N HIS A 94 3.45 -2.22 -5.59
CA HIS A 94 2.93 -2.36 -6.94
C HIS A 94 1.41 -2.17 -6.88
N THR A 95 0.87 -1.27 -7.70
CA THR A 95 -0.57 -1.00 -7.81
C THR A 95 -0.88 -0.54 -9.23
N ASP A 96 -2.04 -0.89 -9.75
CA ASP A 96 -2.56 -0.37 -11.03
C ASP A 96 -3.37 0.93 -10.84
N SER A 97 -3.55 1.38 -9.61
CA SER A 97 -4.28 2.59 -9.28
C SER A 97 -3.45 3.83 -9.55
N GLN A 98 -3.61 4.39 -10.76
CA GLN A 98 -3.08 5.71 -11.08
C GLN A 98 -3.63 6.79 -10.13
N TYR A 99 -4.84 6.62 -9.60
CA TYR A 99 -5.42 7.50 -8.58
C TYR A 99 -4.57 7.48 -7.30
N ALA A 100 -4.28 6.31 -6.74
CA ALA A 100 -3.48 6.20 -5.52
C ALA A 100 -2.07 6.77 -5.74
N ILE A 101 -1.43 6.45 -6.87
CA ILE A 101 -0.11 6.99 -7.21
C ILE A 101 -0.14 8.51 -7.27
N ASN A 102 -1.07 9.11 -8.01
CA ASN A 102 -1.15 10.56 -8.15
C ASN A 102 -1.46 11.26 -6.82
N CYS A 103 -2.37 10.71 -6.02
CA CYS A 103 -2.67 11.20 -4.67
C CYS A 103 -1.41 11.26 -3.79
N LEU A 104 -0.59 10.22 -3.82
CA LEU A 104 0.56 10.05 -2.92
C LEU A 104 1.88 10.64 -3.45
N THR A 105 1.90 11.17 -4.69
CA THR A 105 3.12 11.71 -5.32
C THR A 105 3.00 13.14 -5.83
N ASP A 106 1.80 13.60 -6.20
CA ASP A 106 1.63 14.91 -6.83
C ASP A 106 0.46 15.70 -6.24
N TRP A 107 -0.73 15.12 -6.17
CA TRP A 107 -1.94 15.86 -5.85
C TRP A 107 -2.01 16.33 -4.40
N ARG A 108 -1.56 15.51 -3.44
CA ARG A 108 -1.54 15.90 -2.03
C ARG A 108 -0.82 17.22 -1.82
N ASP A 109 0.40 17.36 -2.34
CA ASP A 109 1.23 18.54 -2.11
C ASP A 109 0.62 19.80 -2.77
N ARG A 110 -0.10 19.63 -3.87
CA ARG A 110 -0.88 20.72 -4.50
C ARG A 110 -2.12 21.06 -3.69
N TRP A 111 -2.84 20.06 -3.19
CA TRP A 111 -4.04 20.23 -2.37
C TRP A 111 -3.73 20.87 -1.03
N GLU A 112 -2.64 20.49 -0.37
CA GLU A 112 -2.17 21.11 0.88
C GLU A 112 -1.94 22.61 0.70
N LYS A 113 -1.38 23.04 -0.45
CA LYS A 113 -1.20 24.45 -0.80
C LYS A 113 -2.49 25.18 -1.16
N ASN A 114 -3.53 24.46 -1.57
CA ASN A 114 -4.79 25.02 -2.04
C ASN A 114 -5.99 24.69 -1.13
N ASN A 115 -5.75 24.58 0.19
CA ASN A 115 -6.78 24.28 1.19
C ASN A 115 -7.64 23.05 0.87
N TYR A 116 -7.03 22.04 0.24
CA TYR A 116 -7.65 20.80 -0.20
C TYR A 116 -8.80 20.96 -1.19
N ILE A 117 -8.73 21.98 -2.04
CA ILE A 117 -9.66 22.16 -3.16
C ILE A 117 -9.02 21.68 -4.46
N THR A 118 -9.73 20.82 -5.17
CA THR A 118 -9.34 20.30 -6.49
C THR A 118 -9.43 21.38 -7.57
N SER A 119 -8.81 21.15 -8.72
CA SER A 119 -8.92 22.06 -9.88
C SER A 119 -10.36 22.28 -10.37
N LYS A 120 -11.28 21.40 -10.00
CA LYS A 120 -12.72 21.49 -10.30
C LYS A 120 -13.52 22.27 -9.23
N GLY A 121 -12.85 22.91 -8.28
CA GLY A 121 -13.49 23.68 -7.20
C GLY A 121 -14.18 22.82 -6.13
N LYS A 122 -13.96 21.51 -6.13
CA LYS A 122 -14.54 20.58 -5.14
C LYS A 122 -13.51 20.21 -4.07
N PRO A 123 -13.93 19.91 -2.83
CA PRO A 123 -13.04 19.32 -1.83
C PRO A 123 -12.38 18.04 -2.36
N ALA A 124 -11.10 17.84 -2.02
CA ALA A 124 -10.37 16.63 -2.33
C ALA A 124 -11.01 15.43 -1.62
N GLU A 125 -11.32 14.37 -2.37
CA GLU A 125 -11.85 13.13 -1.81
C GLU A 125 -10.75 12.31 -1.13
N ASN A 126 -11.14 11.49 -0.14
CA ASN A 126 -10.26 10.55 0.56
C ASN A 126 -9.04 11.16 1.28
N ARG A 127 -9.10 12.47 1.59
CA ARG A 127 -8.05 13.18 2.34
C ARG A 127 -7.63 12.43 3.60
N ASP A 128 -8.59 11.90 4.33
CA ASP A 128 -8.38 11.15 5.57
C ASP A 128 -7.43 9.95 5.37
N LEU A 129 -7.58 9.19 4.29
CA LEU A 129 -6.67 8.07 3.98
C LEU A 129 -5.34 8.54 3.42
N ILE A 130 -5.33 9.59 2.58
CA ILE A 130 -4.09 10.14 2.02
C ILE A 130 -3.19 10.63 3.15
N ASP A 131 -3.73 11.41 4.09
CA ASP A 131 -3.00 11.92 5.25
C ASP A 131 -2.50 10.75 6.13
N ALA A 132 -3.33 9.72 6.35
CA ALA A 132 -2.92 8.53 7.10
C ALA A 132 -1.78 7.74 6.42
N VAL A 133 -1.82 7.57 5.09
CA VAL A 133 -0.75 6.89 4.32
C VAL A 133 0.56 7.65 4.45
N MET A 134 0.51 8.98 4.36
CA MET A 134 1.70 9.82 4.46
C MET A 134 2.32 9.77 5.85
N GLU A 135 1.50 9.69 6.88
CA GLU A 135 1.99 9.57 8.25
C GLU A 135 2.71 8.24 8.47
N VAL A 136 2.09 7.09 8.14
CA VAL A 136 2.76 5.79 8.31
C VAL A 136 4.00 5.65 7.42
N ARG A 137 4.01 6.31 6.25
CA ARG A 137 5.16 6.36 5.36
C ARG A 137 6.32 7.14 5.99
N ARG A 138 6.03 8.22 6.73
CA ARG A 138 7.00 9.04 7.44
C ARG A 138 7.59 8.30 8.64
N GLU A 139 6.76 7.56 9.38
CA GLU A 139 7.18 6.77 10.55
C GLU A 139 8.13 5.62 10.22
N ARG A 140 8.03 5.04 9.02
CA ARG A 140 8.78 3.82 8.64
C ARG A 140 10.30 4.02 8.55
N ASP A 141 10.80 5.24 8.44
CA ASP A 141 12.24 5.59 8.30
C ASP A 141 13.01 4.81 7.19
N THR A 142 12.29 4.16 6.27
CA THR A 142 12.84 3.54 5.06
C THR A 142 12.06 3.96 3.84
N LYS A 143 12.71 3.92 2.67
CA LYS A 143 12.11 4.37 1.41
C LYS A 143 10.91 3.50 1.03
N VAL A 144 9.75 4.14 0.87
CA VAL A 144 8.55 3.56 0.22
C VAL A 144 8.49 4.06 -1.22
N VAL A 145 8.47 3.14 -2.17
CA VAL A 145 8.40 3.38 -3.61
C VAL A 145 7.07 2.84 -4.13
N LEU A 146 6.34 3.67 -4.86
CA LEU A 146 5.15 3.25 -5.61
C LEU A 146 5.57 2.92 -7.05
N LYS A 147 5.13 1.78 -7.57
CA LYS A 147 5.34 1.36 -8.95
C LYS A 147 3.99 1.05 -9.59
N HIS A 148 3.70 1.73 -10.68
CA HIS A 148 2.52 1.42 -11.49
C HIS A 148 2.72 0.07 -12.18
N VAL A 149 1.73 -0.80 -12.08
CA VAL A 149 1.61 -2.01 -12.89
C VAL A 149 0.38 -1.90 -13.78
N SER A 150 0.36 -2.59 -14.92
CA SER A 150 -0.80 -2.55 -15.80
C SER A 150 -1.88 -3.48 -15.25
N GLY A 151 -3.06 -2.96 -14.95
CA GLY A 151 -4.20 -3.78 -14.55
C GLY A 151 -4.54 -4.82 -15.62
N HIS A 152 -4.89 -6.03 -15.18
CA HIS A 152 -5.27 -7.17 -16.04
C HIS A 152 -4.21 -7.57 -17.08
N SER A 153 -2.93 -7.29 -16.81
CA SER A 153 -1.81 -7.67 -17.68
C SER A 153 -1.37 -9.12 -17.53
N GLY A 154 -2.02 -9.91 -16.65
CA GLY A 154 -1.63 -11.27 -16.32
C GLY A 154 -0.42 -11.36 -15.41
N ASP A 155 -0.15 -10.34 -14.59
CA ASP A 155 0.82 -10.43 -13.49
C ASP A 155 0.17 -11.25 -12.35
N PRO A 156 0.63 -12.48 -12.07
CA PRO A 156 -0.03 -13.35 -11.10
C PRO A 156 -0.07 -12.77 -9.69
N ASP A 157 0.88 -11.89 -9.33
CA ASP A 157 0.91 -11.28 -8.01
C ASP A 157 -0.07 -10.11 -7.89
N ASN A 158 -0.34 -9.39 -8.99
CA ASN A 158 -1.40 -8.38 -9.04
C ASN A 158 -2.77 -9.05 -9.05
N ASP A 159 -2.96 -10.08 -9.86
CA ASP A 159 -4.20 -10.83 -9.93
C ASP A 159 -4.55 -11.47 -8.57
N ALA A 160 -3.56 -11.92 -7.79
CA ALA A 160 -3.77 -12.39 -6.43
C ALA A 160 -4.24 -11.28 -5.46
N ALA A 161 -3.74 -10.04 -5.62
CA ALA A 161 -4.19 -8.90 -4.83
C ALA A 161 -5.64 -8.50 -5.21
N ASP A 162 -5.96 -8.49 -6.50
CA ASP A 162 -7.31 -8.29 -7.04
C ASP A 162 -8.30 -9.33 -6.50
N GLU A 163 -7.92 -10.61 -6.51
CA GLU A 163 -8.75 -11.70 -5.97
C GLU A 163 -9.03 -11.50 -4.48
N LEU A 164 -8.03 -11.10 -3.70
CA LEU A 164 -8.18 -10.76 -2.29
C LEU A 164 -9.15 -9.58 -2.09
N ALA A 165 -9.03 -8.52 -2.88
CA ALA A 165 -9.89 -7.35 -2.81
C ALA A 165 -11.34 -7.70 -3.19
N LYS A 166 -11.54 -8.45 -4.28
CA LYS A 166 -12.84 -8.95 -4.72
C LYS A 166 -13.48 -9.89 -3.71
N GLY A 167 -12.70 -10.77 -3.08
CA GLY A 167 -13.14 -11.61 -1.96
C GLY A 167 -13.72 -10.77 -0.84
N ALA A 168 -13.01 -9.71 -0.44
CA ALA A 168 -13.44 -8.81 0.62
C ALA A 168 -14.78 -8.10 0.30
N THR A 169 -15.04 -7.75 -0.97
CA THR A 169 -16.36 -7.20 -1.36
C THR A 169 -17.53 -8.15 -1.13
N LYS A 170 -17.25 -9.46 -1.03
CA LYS A 170 -18.23 -10.52 -0.82
C LYS A 170 -18.24 -11.03 0.64
N GLY A 171 -17.40 -10.47 1.50
CA GLY A 171 -17.26 -10.90 2.90
C GLY A 171 -16.27 -12.05 3.12
N TYR A 172 -15.47 -12.43 2.12
CA TYR A 172 -14.41 -13.42 2.26
C TYR A 172 -13.04 -12.74 2.30
N TYR A 173 -12.46 -12.59 3.48
CA TYR A 173 -11.18 -11.88 3.65
C TYR A 173 -10.33 -12.50 4.76
N ILE A 174 -9.04 -12.17 4.74
CA ILE A 174 -7.99 -12.71 5.63
C ILE A 174 -7.24 -11.61 6.39
#